data_AF-A0A3M0WS10-F1
#
_entry.id   AF-A0A3M0WS10-F1
#
_cell.length_a   1.000
_cell.length_b   1.000
_cell.length_c   1.000
_cell.angle_alpha   90.00
_cell.angle_beta   90.00
_cell.angle_gamma   90.00
#
_symmetry.space_group_name_H-M   'P 1'
#
loop_
_entity.id
_entity.type
_entity.pdbx_description
1 polymer ?
#
loop_
_entity_poly.entity_id
_entity_poly.type
_entity_poly.pdbx_seq_one_letter_code
_entity_poly.pdbx_strand_id
1 'polypeptide(L)'
;MTITAVDLAAVPNLMTAVNDFAYALQDESQPLVAQARSYAQSFTNVFGNNVAPSYIDLGNFIQVLQRQTGNTTVKQRGDAVLTALSQAIVAEKHGPDKPGASGVAFYFPSSQLYRAPAAGPQSYTAIASRFAASSLWDDFLAFHYGGRPFAADAQTLAVPDRADLTPGAGQVTVSPISLSQNYAAPGDPVLLSEDVNGTNLGYIYLFVGYLDENSNSIFLADSDYLESADTREVDGIYYPIWPEGETFTLEFEWEPVVFAITDGQNDVVARFQPQSYGATFEDAIYTVDGIYTYADGETRYARLLFQNGVLVQVLGFTGQNATGGAREIVPSPGDQFTVLEQWLDLDANGQVTTQTTQEGGTLTFSNETLTWVDLDAAPGNYVVGFIVTDLDGNPTQVVTPIEVR
;
A
#
# COMPACT_ATOMS: atom_id res chain seq x y z
N MET A 1 16.17 -4.30 -4.43
CA MET A 1 16.46 -5.75 -4.33
C MET A 1 16.59 -6.17 -2.87
N THR A 2 16.09 -7.34 -2.48
CA THR A 2 16.35 -7.97 -1.17
C THR A 2 16.93 -9.37 -1.35
N ILE A 3 17.82 -9.81 -0.46
CA ILE A 3 18.38 -11.16 -0.45
C ILE A 3 18.70 -11.59 0.98
N THR A 4 18.32 -12.81 1.34
CA THR A 4 18.56 -13.38 2.66
C THR A 4 19.11 -14.79 2.54
N ALA A 5 20.16 -15.11 3.31
CA ALA A 5 20.65 -16.45 3.54
C ALA A 5 20.25 -16.91 4.95
N VAL A 6 19.56 -18.06 5.03
CA VAL A 6 18.99 -18.59 6.28
C VAL A 6 19.66 -19.92 6.65
N ASP A 7 20.10 -20.04 7.91
CA ASP A 7 20.50 -21.30 8.51
C ASP A 7 19.27 -22.14 8.85
N LEU A 8 19.04 -23.17 8.05
CA LEU A 8 17.91 -24.09 8.22
C LEU A 8 17.97 -24.87 9.54
N ALA A 9 19.13 -25.00 10.17
CA ALA A 9 19.26 -25.65 11.48
C ALA A 9 18.70 -24.79 12.62
N ALA A 10 18.62 -23.47 12.44
CA ALA A 10 18.07 -22.52 13.40
C ALA A 10 16.55 -22.28 13.22
N VAL A 11 15.99 -22.62 12.06
CA VAL A 11 14.55 -22.46 11.75
C VAL A 11 13.61 -23.10 12.80
N PRO A 12 13.88 -24.29 13.37
CA PRO A 12 13.03 -24.84 14.42
C PRO A 12 12.87 -23.91 15.64
N ASN A 13 13.94 -23.23 16.07
CA ASN A 13 13.87 -22.29 17.19
C ASN A 13 13.07 -21.03 16.81
N LEU A 14 13.24 -20.53 15.59
CA LEU A 14 12.43 -19.42 15.07
C LEU A 14 10.95 -19.78 15.02
N MET A 15 10.61 -20.99 14.55
CA MET A 15 9.23 -21.49 14.55
C MET A 15 8.63 -21.54 15.96
N THR A 16 9.38 -22.03 16.95
CA THR A 16 8.93 -22.02 18.35
C THR A 16 8.67 -20.59 18.85
N ALA A 17 9.57 -19.65 18.58
CA ALA A 17 9.40 -18.25 18.98
C ALA A 17 8.17 -17.61 18.31
N VAL A 18 7.94 -17.87 17.01
CA VAL A 18 6.76 -17.39 16.28
C VAL A 18 5.48 -17.97 16.86
N ASN A 19 5.46 -19.25 17.24
CA ASN A 19 4.28 -19.88 17.85
C ASN A 19 3.98 -19.29 19.24
N ASP A 20 5.00 -19.10 20.07
CA ASP A 20 4.86 -18.44 21.37
C ASP A 20 4.33 -17.01 21.24
N PHE A 21 4.80 -16.28 20.22
CA PHE A 21 4.34 -14.94 19.91
C PHE A 21 2.90 -14.93 19.38
N ALA A 22 2.57 -15.77 18.41
CA ALA A 22 1.21 -15.92 17.86
C ALA A 22 0.20 -16.23 18.97
N TYR A 23 0.54 -17.13 19.90
CA TYR A 23 -0.30 -17.44 21.05
C TYR A 23 -0.48 -16.24 21.98
N ALA A 24 0.59 -15.47 22.25
CA ALA A 24 0.53 -14.27 23.08
C ALA A 24 -0.28 -13.12 22.46
N LEU A 25 -0.38 -13.04 21.13
CA LEU A 25 -1.20 -12.05 20.43
C LEU A 25 -2.71 -12.20 20.72
N GLN A 26 -3.17 -13.34 21.25
CA GLN A 26 -4.55 -13.50 21.69
C GLN A 26 -4.92 -12.53 22.83
N ASP A 27 -3.94 -12.17 23.66
CA ASP A 27 -4.08 -11.25 24.79
C ASP A 27 -3.72 -9.79 24.43
N GLU A 28 -3.61 -9.49 23.13
CA GLU A 28 -3.34 -8.15 22.60
C GLU A 28 -4.60 -7.48 22.03
N SER A 29 -4.60 -6.15 21.99
CA SER A 29 -5.57 -5.36 21.22
C SER A 29 -5.46 -5.69 19.73
N GLN A 30 -6.47 -6.37 19.18
CA GLN A 30 -6.48 -6.71 17.75
C GLN A 30 -6.46 -5.48 16.82
N PRO A 31 -7.06 -4.33 17.17
CA PRO A 31 -6.82 -3.08 16.44
C PRO A 31 -5.36 -2.63 16.41
N LEU A 32 -4.60 -2.77 17.51
CA LEU A 32 -3.16 -2.48 17.50
C LEU A 32 -2.38 -3.44 16.61
N VAL A 33 -2.77 -4.72 16.61
CA VAL A 33 -2.17 -5.72 15.71
C VAL A 33 -2.46 -5.38 14.24
N ALA A 34 -3.69 -4.95 13.93
CA ALA A 34 -4.04 -4.48 12.59
C ALA A 34 -3.28 -3.21 12.21
N GLN A 35 -3.10 -2.28 13.15
CA GLN A 35 -2.28 -1.08 12.95
C GLN A 35 -0.84 -1.45 12.58
N ALA A 36 -0.21 -2.32 13.36
CA ALA A 36 1.15 -2.77 13.09
C ALA A 36 1.26 -3.50 11.74
N ARG A 37 0.25 -4.29 11.36
CA ARG A 37 0.18 -4.95 10.05
C ARG A 37 0.12 -3.95 8.90
N SER A 38 -0.68 -2.89 9.04
CA SER A 38 -0.87 -1.89 7.98
C SER A 38 0.33 -0.99 7.76
N TYR A 39 1.19 -0.83 8.77
CA TYR A 39 2.41 -0.02 8.71
C TYR A 39 3.70 -0.85 8.61
N ALA A 40 3.59 -2.18 8.67
CA ALA A 40 4.75 -3.05 8.49
C ALA A 40 5.27 -3.00 7.05
N GLN A 41 6.59 -3.10 6.93
CA GLN A 41 7.24 -3.12 5.63
C GLN A 41 6.69 -4.22 4.74
N SER A 42 6.24 -3.85 3.54
CA SER A 42 5.58 -4.78 2.62
C SER A 42 6.45 -5.19 1.44
N PHE A 43 6.20 -6.39 0.93
CA PHE A 43 6.80 -6.92 -0.28
C PHE A 43 5.77 -6.97 -1.41
N THR A 44 6.22 -7.35 -2.61
CA THR A 44 5.41 -7.36 -3.82
C THR A 44 4.05 -8.03 -3.60
N ASN A 45 2.98 -7.27 -3.86
CA ASN A 45 1.64 -7.80 -3.82
C ASN A 45 1.35 -8.59 -5.08
N VAL A 46 0.91 -9.84 -4.92
CA VAL A 46 0.57 -10.75 -6.03
C VAL A 46 -0.93 -10.85 -6.27
N PHE A 47 -1.73 -10.18 -5.45
CA PHE A 47 -3.20 -10.19 -5.49
C PHE A 47 -3.78 -8.95 -6.21
N GLY A 48 -2.92 -8.10 -6.78
CA GLY A 48 -3.28 -6.90 -7.53
C GLY A 48 -3.22 -5.62 -6.70
N ASN A 49 -3.49 -4.48 -7.34
CA ASN A 49 -3.21 -3.14 -6.78
C ASN A 49 -4.33 -2.56 -5.91
N ASN A 50 -5.51 -3.18 -5.94
CA ASN A 50 -6.70 -2.66 -5.24
C ASN A 50 -6.88 -3.27 -3.85
N VAL A 51 -5.85 -3.93 -3.33
CA VAL A 51 -5.86 -4.63 -2.05
C VAL A 51 -4.53 -4.41 -1.34
N ALA A 52 -4.55 -4.33 -0.01
CA ALA A 52 -3.34 -4.18 0.77
C ALA A 52 -2.38 -5.38 0.58
N PRO A 53 -1.06 -5.16 0.47
CA PRO A 53 -0.09 -6.26 0.41
C PRO A 53 -0.24 -7.21 1.59
N SER A 54 -0.12 -8.52 1.34
CA SER A 54 -0.26 -9.55 2.38
C SER A 54 1.06 -10.18 2.81
N TYR A 55 2.14 -9.93 2.10
CA TYR A 55 3.47 -10.38 2.49
C TYR A 55 4.20 -9.19 3.12
N ILE A 56 4.31 -9.22 4.43
CA ILE A 56 4.96 -8.17 5.23
C ILE A 56 6.15 -8.75 5.99
N ASP A 57 7.07 -7.88 6.37
CA ASP A 57 8.29 -8.23 7.08
C ASP A 57 8.02 -8.60 8.53
N LEU A 58 8.50 -9.77 8.96
CA LEU A 58 8.23 -10.32 10.29
C LEU A 58 8.87 -9.46 11.39
N GLY A 59 10.14 -9.08 11.22
CA GLY A 59 10.85 -8.28 12.20
C GLY A 59 10.25 -6.88 12.33
N ASN A 60 10.02 -6.21 11.20
CA ASN A 60 9.45 -4.86 11.20
C ASN A 60 8.03 -4.83 11.78
N PHE A 61 7.17 -5.80 11.44
CA PHE A 61 5.84 -5.93 12.06
C PHE A 61 5.91 -5.99 13.60
N ILE A 62 6.83 -6.79 14.13
CA ILE A 62 7.01 -6.94 15.58
C ILE A 62 7.48 -5.64 16.20
N GLN A 63 8.47 -4.97 15.60
CA GLN A 63 9.00 -3.71 16.12
C GLN A 63 7.94 -2.60 16.11
N VAL A 64 7.15 -2.50 15.03
CA VAL A 64 6.02 -1.54 14.94
C VAL A 64 5.01 -1.83 16.05
N LEU A 65 4.62 -3.09 16.26
CA LEU A 65 3.71 -3.46 17.35
C LEU A 65 4.30 -3.11 18.73
N GLN A 66 5.59 -3.40 18.94
CA GLN A 66 6.30 -3.13 20.21
C GLN A 66 6.36 -1.64 20.57
N ARG A 67 6.38 -0.74 19.56
CA ARG A 67 6.30 0.71 19.77
C ARG A 67 4.96 1.16 20.35
N GLN A 68 3.89 0.46 20.01
CA GLN A 68 2.52 0.87 20.31
C GLN A 68 1.96 0.14 21.53
N THR A 69 2.28 -1.15 21.69
CA THR A 69 1.72 -1.97 22.76
C THR A 69 2.25 -1.60 24.15
N GLY A 70 1.40 -1.73 25.17
CA GLY A 70 1.78 -1.75 26.58
C GLY A 70 1.95 -3.17 27.15
N ASN A 71 1.60 -4.22 26.39
CA ASN A 71 1.60 -5.60 26.84
C ASN A 71 3.04 -6.16 26.92
N THR A 72 3.53 -6.30 28.16
CA THR A 72 4.90 -6.79 28.41
C THR A 72 5.15 -8.21 27.92
N THR A 73 4.15 -9.08 27.94
CA THR A 73 4.26 -10.46 27.41
C THR A 73 4.46 -10.42 25.90
N VAL A 74 3.64 -9.64 25.18
CA VAL A 74 3.76 -9.48 23.72
C VAL A 74 5.13 -8.90 23.35
N LYS A 75 5.63 -7.90 24.10
CA LYS A 75 6.99 -7.38 23.88
C LYS A 75 8.07 -8.45 24.05
N GLN A 76 8.04 -9.19 25.17
CA GLN A 76 9.01 -10.24 25.45
C GLN A 76 8.98 -11.36 24.41
N ARG A 77 7.79 -11.76 23.95
CA ARG A 77 7.66 -12.77 22.88
C ARG A 77 8.13 -12.22 21.54
N GLY A 78 7.86 -10.95 21.24
CA GLY A 78 8.42 -10.25 20.08
C GLY A 78 9.95 -10.24 20.09
N ASP A 79 10.57 -9.89 21.23
CA ASP A 79 12.04 -9.89 21.38
C ASP A 79 12.64 -11.28 21.16
N ALA A 80 11.94 -12.34 21.61
CA ALA A 80 12.36 -13.72 21.37
C ALA A 80 12.32 -14.08 19.88
N VAL A 81 11.30 -13.62 19.13
CA VAL A 81 11.26 -13.80 17.67
C VAL A 81 12.39 -13.03 17.00
N LEU A 82 12.60 -11.76 17.33
CA LEU A 82 13.70 -10.95 16.77
C LEU A 82 15.07 -11.58 17.04
N THR A 83 15.28 -12.12 18.25
CA THR A 83 16.49 -12.85 18.60
C THR A 83 16.65 -14.12 17.77
N ALA A 84 15.61 -14.94 17.67
CA ALA A 84 15.65 -16.18 16.89
C ALA A 84 15.84 -15.90 15.38
N LEU A 85 15.26 -14.80 14.88
CA LEU A 85 15.43 -14.33 13.51
C LEU A 85 16.89 -13.97 13.24
N SER A 86 17.52 -13.20 14.14
CA SER A 86 18.94 -12.84 14.03
C SER A 86 19.89 -14.05 14.07
N GLN A 87 19.49 -15.14 14.73
CA GLN A 87 20.26 -16.39 14.76
C GLN A 87 20.05 -17.22 13.50
N ALA A 88 18.84 -17.19 12.93
CA ALA A 88 18.53 -17.91 11.70
C ALA A 88 19.10 -17.23 10.46
N ILE A 89 19.26 -15.91 10.47
CA ILE A 89 19.76 -15.16 9.31
C ILE A 89 21.28 -15.08 9.35
N VAL A 90 21.93 -15.74 8.38
CA VAL A 90 23.38 -15.74 8.22
C VAL A 90 23.87 -14.48 7.53
N ALA A 91 23.08 -14.00 6.56
CA ALA A 91 23.32 -12.76 5.85
C ALA A 91 21.99 -12.21 5.32
N GLU A 92 21.82 -10.89 5.37
CA GLU A 92 20.70 -10.17 4.79
C GLU A 92 21.26 -8.95 4.06
N LYS A 93 20.65 -8.61 2.92
CA LYS A 93 20.91 -7.36 2.22
C LYS A 93 19.65 -6.89 1.51
N HIS A 94 19.30 -5.64 1.73
CA HIS A 94 18.24 -4.95 1.03
C HIS A 94 18.74 -3.70 0.31
N GLY A 95 17.94 -3.22 -0.64
CA GLY A 95 18.13 -1.95 -1.33
C GLY A 95 17.45 -0.81 -0.57
N PRO A 96 17.73 0.45 -0.96
CA PRO A 96 17.16 1.63 -0.32
C PRO A 96 15.62 1.61 -0.31
N ASP A 97 15.00 0.99 -1.32
CA ASP A 97 13.54 0.87 -1.45
C ASP A 97 12.88 -0.11 -0.50
N LYS A 98 13.67 -0.85 0.27
CA LYS A 98 13.19 -1.81 1.25
C LYS A 98 13.85 -1.59 2.62
N PRO A 99 13.73 -0.39 3.21
CA PRO A 99 14.37 -0.11 4.49
C PRO A 99 13.72 -0.99 5.58
N GLY A 100 14.53 -1.33 6.58
CA GLY A 100 14.06 -2.12 7.73
C GLY A 100 13.67 -3.56 7.41
N ALA A 101 13.99 -4.07 6.21
CA ALA A 101 13.76 -5.47 5.89
C ALA A 101 14.61 -6.35 6.82
N SER A 102 13.94 -7.19 7.60
CA SER A 102 14.56 -8.12 8.53
C SER A 102 14.95 -9.45 7.87
N GLY A 103 14.59 -9.65 6.61
CA GLY A 103 15.03 -10.77 5.78
C GLY A 103 14.05 -11.95 5.71
N VAL A 104 12.95 -11.93 6.49
CA VAL A 104 11.88 -12.92 6.42
C VAL A 104 10.52 -12.23 6.31
N ALA A 105 9.82 -12.50 5.20
CA ALA A 105 8.42 -12.13 5.03
C ALA A 105 7.49 -13.25 5.54
N PHE A 106 6.31 -12.88 6.01
CA PHE A 106 5.24 -13.82 6.37
C PHE A 106 3.91 -13.35 5.81
N TYR A 107 2.95 -14.28 5.71
CA TYR A 107 1.63 -14.01 5.15
C TYR A 107 0.69 -13.44 6.23
N PHE A 108 0.37 -12.15 6.13
CA PHE A 108 -0.64 -11.47 6.94
C PHE A 108 -1.58 -10.64 6.03
N PRO A 109 -2.70 -11.24 5.57
CA PRO A 109 -3.64 -10.56 4.68
C PRO A 109 -4.36 -9.39 5.35
N SER A 110 -5.11 -8.58 4.60
CA SER A 110 -6.15 -7.71 5.18
C SER A 110 -7.42 -8.54 5.44
N SER A 111 -8.42 -7.99 6.14
CA SER A 111 -9.69 -8.73 6.30
C SER A 111 -10.37 -8.99 4.95
N GLN A 112 -10.24 -8.08 3.98
CA GLN A 112 -10.73 -8.28 2.61
C GLN A 112 -10.09 -9.52 1.96
N LEU A 113 -8.76 -9.65 2.00
CA LEU A 113 -8.05 -10.77 1.38
C LEU A 113 -8.26 -12.07 2.14
N TYR A 114 -8.36 -12.04 3.47
CA TYR A 114 -8.61 -13.25 4.25
C TYR A 114 -10.01 -13.85 3.97
N ARG A 115 -10.99 -13.01 3.60
CA ARG A 115 -12.32 -13.48 3.15
C ARG A 115 -12.34 -13.93 1.69
N ALA A 116 -11.37 -13.53 0.88
CA ALA A 116 -11.35 -13.84 -0.54
C ALA A 116 -10.97 -15.31 -0.77
N PRO A 117 -11.68 -16.08 -1.62
CA PRO A 117 -11.36 -17.49 -1.86
C PRO A 117 -9.92 -17.75 -2.33
N ALA A 118 -9.32 -16.82 -3.07
CA ALA A 118 -7.98 -16.96 -3.62
C ALA A 118 -6.85 -16.75 -2.58
N ALA A 119 -7.13 -16.06 -1.47
CA ALA A 119 -6.14 -15.64 -0.48
C ALA A 119 -6.52 -16.06 0.96
N GLY A 120 -7.75 -16.50 1.18
CA GLY A 120 -8.28 -16.86 2.49
C GLY A 120 -7.73 -18.15 3.07
N PRO A 121 -8.26 -18.59 4.23
CA PRO A 121 -7.70 -19.67 5.01
C PRO A 121 -7.60 -21.00 4.25
N GLN A 122 -8.58 -21.32 3.39
CA GLN A 122 -8.55 -22.53 2.56
C GLN A 122 -7.37 -22.53 1.58
N SER A 123 -7.13 -21.39 0.92
CA SER A 123 -6.03 -21.23 -0.03
C SER A 123 -4.68 -21.26 0.70
N TYR A 124 -4.57 -20.48 1.78
CA TYR A 124 -3.35 -20.38 2.57
C TYR A 124 -2.94 -21.73 3.18
N THR A 125 -3.83 -22.43 3.86
CA THR A 125 -3.52 -23.73 4.49
C THR A 125 -3.25 -24.83 3.47
N ALA A 126 -3.76 -24.73 2.24
CA ALA A 126 -3.42 -25.64 1.15
C ALA A 126 -1.99 -25.38 0.61
N ILE A 127 -1.66 -24.11 0.33
CA ILE A 127 -0.37 -23.71 -0.27
C ILE A 127 0.77 -23.82 0.76
N ALA A 128 0.55 -23.33 1.98
CA ALA A 128 1.52 -23.29 3.07
C ALA A 128 1.37 -24.46 4.06
N SER A 129 0.76 -25.58 3.63
CA SER A 129 0.37 -26.70 4.50
C SER A 129 1.44 -27.19 5.48
N ARG A 130 2.70 -27.27 5.04
CA ARG A 130 3.82 -27.67 5.93
C ARG A 130 4.08 -26.64 7.03
N PHE A 131 4.07 -25.36 6.69
CA PHE A 131 4.27 -24.28 7.65
C PHE A 131 3.09 -24.20 8.62
N ALA A 132 1.87 -24.15 8.09
CA ALA A 132 0.65 -24.11 8.89
C ALA A 132 0.54 -25.31 9.85
N ALA A 133 0.88 -26.53 9.40
CA ALA A 133 0.87 -27.72 10.28
C ALA A 133 1.94 -27.70 11.40
N SER A 134 2.92 -26.80 11.33
CA SER A 134 3.99 -26.64 12.34
C SER A 134 3.95 -25.28 13.04
N SER A 135 2.98 -24.44 12.70
CA SER A 135 2.86 -23.07 13.19
C SER A 135 1.51 -22.86 13.88
N LEU A 136 1.43 -21.86 14.75
CA LEU A 136 0.17 -21.34 15.26
C LEU A 136 -0.29 -20.10 14.48
N TRP A 137 0.33 -19.79 13.34
CA TRP A 137 0.03 -18.58 12.59
C TRP A 137 -1.35 -18.63 11.92
N ASP A 138 -1.75 -19.76 11.33
CA ASP A 138 -3.12 -19.92 10.81
C ASP A 138 -4.16 -19.93 11.93
N ASP A 139 -3.86 -20.53 13.08
CA ASP A 139 -4.71 -20.40 14.28
C ASP A 139 -4.86 -18.93 14.71
N PHE A 140 -3.75 -18.17 14.72
CA PHE A 140 -3.79 -16.73 15.00
C PHE A 140 -4.61 -15.97 13.95
N LEU A 141 -4.47 -16.23 12.65
CA LEU A 141 -5.30 -15.59 11.63
C LEU A 141 -6.78 -15.93 11.82
N ALA A 142 -7.11 -17.17 12.18
CA ALA A 142 -8.48 -17.58 12.49
C ALA A 142 -9.03 -16.91 13.76
N PHE A 143 -8.17 -16.66 14.76
CA PHE A 143 -8.53 -15.85 15.92
C PHE A 143 -8.73 -14.38 15.55
N HIS A 144 -7.78 -13.77 14.84
CA HIS A 144 -7.78 -12.35 14.49
C HIS A 144 -9.03 -11.98 13.67
N TYR A 145 -9.41 -12.80 12.68
CA TYR A 145 -10.57 -12.54 11.82
C TYR A 145 -11.86 -13.25 12.22
N GLY A 146 -11.81 -14.24 13.11
CA GLY A 146 -12.97 -15.06 13.48
C GLY A 146 -13.27 -15.12 14.98
N GLY A 147 -12.39 -14.59 15.83
CA GLY A 147 -12.54 -14.58 17.29
C GLY A 147 -12.42 -15.95 17.95
N ARG A 148 -11.94 -16.97 17.23
CA ARG A 148 -11.80 -18.35 17.75
C ARG A 148 -10.49 -18.48 18.53
N PRO A 149 -10.51 -18.64 19.87
CA PRO A 149 -9.29 -18.86 20.62
C PRO A 149 -8.68 -20.23 20.29
N PHE A 150 -7.37 -20.36 20.48
CA PHE A 150 -6.61 -21.57 20.22
C PHE A 150 -5.63 -21.88 21.36
N ALA A 151 -5.23 -23.15 21.46
CA ALA A 151 -4.29 -23.62 22.47
C ALA A 151 -2.85 -23.48 21.98
N ALA A 152 -1.90 -23.33 22.91
CA ALA A 152 -0.47 -23.23 22.59
C ALA A 152 0.13 -24.49 21.94
N ASP A 153 -0.59 -25.61 22.00
CA ASP A 153 -0.21 -26.90 21.43
C ASP A 153 -1.16 -27.38 20.33
N ALA A 154 -1.91 -26.47 19.70
CA ALA A 154 -2.78 -26.80 18.56
C ALA A 154 -1.98 -27.52 17.44
N GLN A 155 -2.58 -28.56 16.87
CA GLN A 155 -1.94 -29.43 15.86
C GLN A 155 -2.78 -29.60 14.58
N THR A 156 -3.81 -28.76 14.41
CA THR A 156 -4.75 -28.89 13.30
C THR A 156 -4.81 -27.60 12.52
N LEU A 157 -4.76 -27.70 11.19
CA LEU A 157 -4.92 -26.55 10.31
C LEU A 157 -6.21 -25.78 10.64
N ALA A 158 -6.08 -24.48 10.83
CA ALA A 158 -7.18 -23.60 11.17
C ALA A 158 -7.84 -23.05 9.91
N VAL A 159 -9.00 -23.63 9.58
CA VAL A 159 -9.90 -23.09 8.56
C VAL A 159 -11.22 -22.73 9.24
N PRO A 160 -11.47 -21.45 9.55
CA PRO A 160 -12.70 -21.04 10.22
C PRO A 160 -13.91 -21.12 9.28
N ASP A 161 -15.07 -21.47 9.83
CA ASP A 161 -16.35 -21.47 9.08
C ASP A 161 -16.78 -20.04 8.68
N ARG A 162 -16.37 -19.03 9.46
CA ARG A 162 -16.63 -17.60 9.24
C ARG A 162 -15.43 -16.74 9.66
N ALA A 163 -15.22 -15.66 8.93
CA ALA A 163 -14.17 -14.67 9.17
C ALA A 163 -14.78 -13.26 9.12
N ASP A 164 -15.70 -13.02 10.06
CA ASP A 164 -16.59 -11.85 10.06
C ASP A 164 -15.98 -10.65 10.77
N LEU A 165 -14.88 -10.81 11.52
CA LEU A 165 -14.21 -9.70 12.20
C LEU A 165 -13.31 -8.93 11.23
N THR A 166 -13.28 -7.61 11.42
CA THR A 166 -12.41 -6.66 10.71
C THR A 166 -11.61 -5.86 11.72
N PRO A 167 -10.50 -6.39 12.26
CA PRO A 167 -9.82 -5.78 13.41
C PRO A 167 -9.29 -4.36 13.17
N GLY A 168 -8.94 -4.03 11.92
CA GLY A 168 -8.52 -2.69 11.53
C GLY A 168 -9.66 -1.75 11.13
N ALA A 169 -10.92 -2.22 11.10
CA ALA A 169 -12.02 -1.39 10.65
C ALA A 169 -12.29 -0.23 11.62
N GLY A 170 -12.52 0.95 11.05
CA GLY A 170 -12.77 2.20 11.76
C GLY A 170 -14.17 2.73 11.51
N GLN A 171 -14.63 3.62 12.39
CA GLN A 171 -15.77 4.50 12.07
C GLN A 171 -15.21 5.87 11.74
N VAL A 172 -15.15 6.20 10.45
CA VAL A 172 -14.61 7.46 9.96
C VAL A 172 -15.76 8.37 9.55
N THR A 173 -15.78 9.59 10.08
CA THR A 173 -16.67 10.66 9.64
C THR A 173 -15.86 11.88 9.27
N VAL A 174 -16.23 12.50 8.17
CA VAL A 174 -15.56 13.67 7.61
C VAL A 174 -16.59 14.74 7.26
N SER A 175 -16.24 16.02 7.39
CA SER A 175 -17.10 17.14 7.02
C SER A 175 -17.07 17.38 5.50
N PRO A 176 -17.98 18.19 4.93
CA PRO A 176 -17.74 18.75 3.60
C PRO A 176 -16.43 19.57 3.56
N ILE A 177 -15.74 19.55 2.43
CA ILE A 177 -14.53 20.35 2.21
C ILE A 177 -14.90 21.83 2.08
N SER A 178 -14.20 22.68 2.82
CA SER A 178 -14.19 24.13 2.65
C SER A 178 -13.00 24.55 1.79
N LEU A 179 -13.24 25.49 0.87
CA LEU A 179 -12.21 26.01 -0.03
C LEU A 179 -11.93 27.49 0.27
N SER A 180 -10.67 27.91 0.21
CA SER A 180 -10.32 29.34 0.25
C SER A 180 -10.85 30.09 -1.00
N GLN A 181 -10.90 29.40 -2.14
CA GLN A 181 -11.42 29.89 -3.41
C GLN A 181 -11.92 28.72 -4.27
N ASN A 182 -12.79 28.98 -5.25
CA ASN A 182 -13.39 27.93 -6.08
C ASN A 182 -12.64 27.65 -7.40
N TYR A 183 -11.42 28.17 -7.52
CA TYR A 183 -10.55 27.97 -8.67
C TYR A 183 -9.10 27.84 -8.19
N ALA A 184 -8.24 27.25 -9.02
CA ALA A 184 -6.79 27.24 -8.84
C ALA A 184 -6.11 27.59 -10.17
N ALA A 185 -4.91 28.16 -10.11
CA ALA A 185 -4.07 28.39 -11.29
C ALA A 185 -2.60 28.22 -10.92
N PRO A 186 -1.68 28.06 -11.89
CA PRO A 186 -0.24 28.04 -11.61
C PRO A 186 0.20 29.26 -10.80
N GLY A 187 0.79 29.04 -9.61
CA GLY A 187 1.16 30.09 -8.66
C GLY A 187 0.00 30.75 -7.89
N ASP A 188 -1.24 30.28 -8.03
CA ASP A 188 -2.43 30.70 -7.26
C ASP A 188 -3.17 29.44 -6.74
N PRO A 189 -2.60 28.76 -5.72
CA PRO A 189 -3.15 27.52 -5.18
C PRO A 189 -4.43 27.75 -4.38
N VAL A 190 -5.12 26.66 -4.07
CA VAL A 190 -6.35 26.67 -3.26
C VAL A 190 -6.15 25.87 -1.98
N LEU A 191 -6.59 26.42 -0.85
CA LEU A 191 -6.57 25.72 0.43
C LEU A 191 -7.84 24.89 0.57
N LEU A 192 -7.68 23.58 0.72
CA LEU A 192 -8.71 22.63 1.12
C LEU A 192 -8.67 22.45 2.63
N SER A 193 -9.83 22.48 3.28
CA SER A 193 -9.97 22.25 4.72
C SER A 193 -11.14 21.31 5.01
N GLU A 194 -10.92 20.29 5.85
CA GLU A 194 -11.92 19.29 6.23
C GLU A 194 -11.72 18.87 7.70
N ASP A 195 -12.81 18.71 8.45
CA ASP A 195 -12.78 18.11 9.78
C ASP A 195 -12.92 16.59 9.68
N VAL A 196 -11.98 15.87 10.29
CA VAL A 196 -11.94 14.40 10.35
C VAL A 196 -12.13 13.95 11.80
N ASN A 197 -12.96 12.92 12.01
CA ASN A 197 -13.12 12.23 13.28
C ASN A 197 -13.24 10.72 13.04
N GLY A 198 -12.65 9.91 13.89
CA GLY A 198 -12.90 8.48 13.85
C GLY A 198 -11.99 7.67 14.74
N THR A 199 -12.06 6.36 14.55
CA THR A 199 -11.14 5.40 15.16
C THR A 199 -10.46 4.54 14.12
N ASN A 200 -9.30 3.98 14.45
CA ASN A 200 -8.48 3.16 13.57
C ASN A 200 -8.18 3.89 12.25
N LEU A 201 -7.77 5.15 12.34
CA LEU A 201 -7.41 5.92 11.16
C LEU A 201 -6.08 5.40 10.59
N GLY A 202 -6.12 5.06 9.30
CA GLY A 202 -4.98 4.62 8.51
C GLY A 202 -4.34 5.78 7.77
N TYR A 203 -4.04 5.59 6.49
CA TYR A 203 -3.50 6.65 5.65
C TYR A 203 -4.60 7.60 5.18
N ILE A 204 -4.25 8.88 5.01
CA ILE A 204 -5.08 9.86 4.31
C ILE A 204 -4.39 10.18 3.00
N TYR A 205 -5.15 10.26 1.91
CA TYR A 205 -4.63 10.52 0.57
C TYR A 205 -5.29 11.75 -0.06
N LEU A 206 -4.52 12.49 -0.84
CA LEU A 206 -5.01 13.46 -1.79
C LEU A 206 -5.66 12.68 -2.93
N PHE A 207 -6.77 13.22 -3.44
CA PHE A 207 -7.43 12.76 -4.64
C PHE A 207 -7.57 13.95 -5.59
N VAL A 208 -7.04 13.83 -6.81
CA VAL A 208 -7.19 14.82 -7.86
C VAL A 208 -7.69 14.13 -9.13
N GLY A 209 -8.86 14.54 -9.61
CA GLY A 209 -9.44 14.02 -10.84
C GLY A 209 -9.82 15.12 -11.82
N TYR A 210 -9.46 14.98 -13.09
CA TYR A 210 -9.93 15.83 -14.17
C TYR A 210 -11.27 15.31 -14.68
N LEU A 211 -12.30 16.17 -14.75
CA LEU A 211 -13.62 15.82 -15.26
C LEU A 211 -13.69 16.02 -16.78
N ASP A 212 -13.80 14.93 -17.54
CA ASP A 212 -14.21 15.00 -18.94
C ASP A 212 -15.74 15.03 -19.04
N GLU A 213 -16.27 16.21 -19.33
CA GLU A 213 -17.71 16.44 -19.48
C GLU A 213 -18.31 15.69 -20.69
N ASN A 214 -17.49 15.35 -21.70
CA ASN A 214 -17.99 14.67 -22.89
C ASN A 214 -18.31 13.20 -22.62
N SER A 215 -17.43 12.52 -21.89
CA SER A 215 -17.63 11.13 -21.49
C SER A 215 -18.40 11.00 -20.17
N ASN A 216 -18.54 12.09 -19.41
CA ASN A 216 -19.02 12.09 -18.03
C ASN A 216 -18.18 11.15 -17.15
N SER A 217 -16.86 11.29 -17.25
CA SER A 217 -15.89 10.45 -16.53
C SER A 217 -14.81 11.32 -15.88
N ILE A 218 -14.23 10.81 -14.78
CA ILE A 218 -13.11 11.44 -14.11
C ILE A 218 -11.83 10.70 -14.47
N PHE A 219 -10.86 11.37 -15.09
CA PHE A 219 -9.48 10.90 -15.19
C PHE A 219 -8.79 11.12 -13.85
N LEU A 220 -8.32 10.06 -13.21
CA LEU A 220 -7.60 10.16 -11.94
C LEU A 220 -6.17 10.63 -12.20
N ALA A 221 -5.96 11.94 -12.05
CA ALA A 221 -4.74 12.63 -12.45
C ALA A 221 -3.63 12.48 -11.39
N ASP A 222 -3.98 12.59 -10.11
CA ASP A 222 -3.00 12.54 -9.03
C ASP A 222 -3.58 11.97 -7.73
N SER A 223 -2.69 11.41 -6.91
CA SER A 223 -3.00 10.92 -5.57
C SER A 223 -1.72 10.77 -4.77
N ASP A 224 -1.65 11.41 -3.61
CA ASP A 224 -0.48 11.35 -2.73
C ASP A 224 -0.87 11.14 -1.26
N TYR A 225 0.07 10.76 -0.40
CA TYR A 225 -0.14 10.70 1.05
C TYR A 225 -0.22 12.11 1.65
N LEU A 226 -1.10 12.28 2.64
CA LEU A 226 -1.12 13.47 3.50
C LEU A 226 -0.24 13.25 4.72
N GLU A 227 0.56 14.25 5.05
CA GLU A 227 1.44 14.23 6.20
C GLU A 227 0.65 14.37 7.51
N SER A 228 1.04 13.60 8.53
CA SER A 228 0.54 13.79 9.89
C SER A 228 1.55 14.56 10.73
N ALA A 229 1.04 15.41 11.62
CA ALA A 229 1.84 16.07 12.65
C ALA A 229 2.52 15.08 13.63
N ASP A 230 1.98 13.86 13.79
CA ASP A 230 2.64 12.74 14.50
C ASP A 230 3.03 11.66 13.48
N THR A 231 4.09 11.94 12.72
CA THR A 231 4.74 10.94 11.89
C THR A 231 5.76 10.16 12.72
N ARG A 232 5.69 8.84 12.66
CA ARG A 232 6.58 7.93 13.42
C ARG A 232 7.44 7.10 12.48
N GLU A 233 8.52 6.58 13.03
CA GLU A 233 9.52 5.79 12.31
C GLU A 233 9.91 4.51 13.06
N VAL A 234 10.01 3.41 12.32
CA VAL A 234 10.65 2.16 12.74
C VAL A 234 11.51 1.63 11.60
N ASP A 235 12.83 1.53 11.84
CA ASP A 235 13.81 1.00 10.90
C ASP A 235 13.74 1.63 9.49
N GLY A 236 13.57 2.95 9.41
CA GLY A 236 13.45 3.70 8.15
C GLY A 236 12.09 3.60 7.47
N ILE A 237 11.09 2.97 8.10
CA ILE A 237 9.70 2.97 7.65
C ILE A 237 8.93 4.04 8.41
N TYR A 238 8.36 4.99 7.67
CA TYR A 238 7.56 6.07 8.20
C TYR A 238 6.07 5.74 8.10
N TYR A 239 5.30 6.17 9.09
CA TYR A 239 3.85 6.01 9.08
C TYR A 239 3.15 7.12 9.90
N PRO A 240 1.94 7.53 9.49
CA PRO A 240 1.19 8.56 10.20
C PRO A 240 0.49 7.99 11.43
N ILE A 241 0.39 8.81 12.46
CA ILE A 241 -0.57 8.64 13.55
C ILE A 241 -1.51 9.84 13.55
N TRP A 242 -2.81 9.58 13.51
CA TRP A 242 -3.82 10.61 13.58
C TRP A 242 -4.45 10.70 14.98
N PRO A 243 -5.02 11.84 15.36
CA PRO A 243 -5.86 11.91 16.55
C PRO A 243 -7.01 10.91 16.49
N GLU A 244 -7.13 10.08 17.52
CA GLU A 244 -8.10 8.98 17.62
C GLU A 244 -9.26 9.37 18.55
N GLY A 245 -10.50 9.21 18.11
CA GLY A 245 -11.70 9.50 18.90
C GLY A 245 -11.98 10.99 19.13
N GLU A 246 -11.23 11.87 18.48
CA GLU A 246 -11.32 13.32 18.56
C GLU A 246 -11.39 13.93 17.16
N THR A 247 -12.02 15.09 17.02
CA THR A 247 -12.05 15.81 15.74
C THR A 247 -10.77 16.61 15.56
N PHE A 248 -10.15 16.51 14.39
CA PHE A 248 -9.06 17.38 13.96
C PHE A 248 -9.35 17.94 12.57
N THR A 249 -8.77 19.10 12.28
CA THR A 249 -8.90 19.74 10.97
C THR A 249 -7.69 19.38 10.12
N LEU A 250 -7.95 18.83 8.94
CA LEU A 250 -6.99 18.59 7.88
C LEU A 250 -6.98 19.81 6.96
N GLU A 251 -5.80 20.32 6.63
CA GLU A 251 -5.61 21.41 5.70
C GLU A 251 -4.55 21.04 4.66
N PHE A 252 -4.80 21.32 3.40
CA PHE A 252 -3.87 21.08 2.30
C PHE A 252 -3.98 22.18 1.24
N GLU A 253 -2.86 22.79 0.89
CA GLU A 253 -2.78 23.78 -0.19
C GLU A 253 -2.49 23.06 -1.51
N TRP A 254 -3.48 23.01 -2.39
CA TRP A 254 -3.36 22.35 -3.69
C TRP A 254 -2.97 23.35 -4.77
N GLU A 255 -1.80 23.14 -5.37
CA GLU A 255 -1.37 23.78 -6.62
C GLU A 255 -1.75 22.86 -7.79
N PRO A 256 -2.34 23.38 -8.89
CA PRO A 256 -2.84 22.55 -9.98
C PRO A 256 -1.70 22.07 -10.87
N VAL A 257 -0.95 21.09 -10.38
CA VAL A 257 0.15 20.41 -11.05
C VAL A 257 -0.26 18.97 -11.34
N VAL A 258 0.16 18.45 -12.50
CA VAL A 258 0.08 17.04 -12.85
C VAL A 258 1.47 16.53 -13.20
N PHE A 259 1.68 15.23 -13.08
CA PHE A 259 2.97 14.61 -13.35
C PHE A 259 2.96 13.88 -14.70
N ALA A 260 4.09 13.93 -15.39
CA ALA A 260 4.32 13.17 -16.60
C ALA A 260 5.64 12.39 -16.51
N ILE A 261 5.70 11.26 -17.21
CA ILE A 261 6.97 10.59 -17.47
C ILE A 261 7.53 11.13 -18.79
N THR A 262 8.82 11.42 -18.84
CA THR A 262 9.53 11.85 -20.04
C THR A 262 10.59 10.83 -20.47
N ASP A 263 10.70 10.63 -21.78
CA ASP A 263 11.81 9.90 -22.43
C ASP A 263 12.86 10.84 -23.06
N GLY A 264 12.73 12.15 -22.77
CA GLY A 264 13.56 13.21 -23.35
C GLY A 264 13.07 13.71 -24.72
N GLN A 265 12.06 13.06 -25.32
CA GLN A 265 11.41 13.49 -26.56
C GLN A 265 9.91 13.72 -26.41
N ASN A 266 9.25 12.87 -25.63
CA ASN A 266 7.82 12.90 -25.36
C ASN A 266 7.58 12.94 -23.86
N ASP A 267 6.55 13.68 -23.46
CA ASP A 267 6.03 13.70 -22.11
C ASP A 267 4.64 13.06 -22.11
N VAL A 268 4.44 12.08 -21.23
CA VAL A 268 3.16 11.37 -21.09
C VAL A 268 2.67 11.54 -19.67
N VAL A 269 1.53 12.22 -19.52
CA VAL A 269 0.84 12.37 -18.23
C VAL A 269 0.55 10.99 -17.64
N ALA A 270 0.86 10.82 -16.35
CA ALA A 270 0.68 9.57 -15.65
C ALA A 270 0.31 9.84 -14.20
N ARG A 271 -0.56 8.99 -13.65
CA ARG A 271 -0.84 8.99 -12.21
C ARG A 271 0.28 8.28 -11.47
N PHE A 272 1.10 9.05 -10.76
CA PHE A 272 2.09 8.52 -9.83
C PHE A 272 1.38 8.12 -8.54
N GLN A 273 1.43 6.84 -8.20
CA GLN A 273 0.83 6.32 -6.97
C GLN A 273 1.94 6.10 -5.94
N PRO A 274 1.89 6.76 -4.77
CA PRO A 274 2.89 6.54 -3.74
C PRO A 274 2.77 5.10 -3.24
N GLN A 275 3.91 4.40 -3.22
CA GLN A 275 4.01 3.02 -2.76
C GLN A 275 4.29 2.94 -1.26
N SER A 276 4.93 3.97 -0.70
CA SER A 276 5.32 4.05 0.70
C SER A 276 5.13 5.46 1.23
N TYR A 277 4.70 5.54 2.47
CA TYR A 277 4.71 6.79 3.23
C TYR A 277 6.15 7.14 3.61
N GLY A 278 6.64 8.27 3.11
CA GLY A 278 7.99 8.77 3.35
C GLY A 278 8.09 9.67 4.59
N ALA A 279 9.31 10.04 4.97
CA ALA A 279 9.54 11.15 5.91
C ALA A 279 9.17 12.50 5.29
N THR A 280 9.34 12.57 3.97
CA THR A 280 9.01 13.66 3.08
C THR A 280 8.49 13.06 1.77
N PHE A 281 7.81 13.86 0.94
CA PHE A 281 7.36 13.40 -0.38
C PHE A 281 8.55 13.04 -1.30
N GLU A 282 9.71 13.68 -1.15
CA GLU A 282 10.90 13.42 -1.97
C GLU A 282 11.53 12.04 -1.71
N ASP A 283 11.32 11.48 -0.51
CA ASP A 283 11.82 10.16 -0.12
C ASP A 283 10.89 9.03 -0.55
N ALA A 284 9.66 9.34 -0.98
CA ALA A 284 8.66 8.35 -1.36
C ALA A 284 8.99 7.67 -2.70
N ILE A 285 8.64 6.39 -2.79
CA ILE A 285 8.64 5.67 -4.06
C ILE A 285 7.28 5.83 -4.69
N TYR A 286 7.26 6.26 -5.94
CA TYR A 286 6.03 6.35 -6.71
C TYR A 286 6.00 5.28 -7.79
N THR A 287 4.80 4.82 -8.10
CA THR A 287 4.57 3.77 -9.08
C THR A 287 3.66 4.23 -10.20
N VAL A 288 3.98 3.81 -11.42
CA VAL A 288 3.12 3.99 -12.59
C VAL A 288 2.91 2.64 -13.24
N ASP A 289 1.64 2.28 -13.41
CA ASP A 289 1.26 1.03 -14.07
C ASP A 289 1.12 1.25 -15.58
N GLY A 290 1.45 0.22 -16.36
CA GLY A 290 1.45 0.30 -17.80
C GLY A 290 1.58 -1.06 -18.50
N ILE A 291 1.71 -1.00 -19.81
CA ILE A 291 2.07 -2.13 -20.65
C ILE A 291 3.50 -1.92 -21.14
N TYR A 292 4.39 -2.83 -20.75
CA TYR A 292 5.74 -2.88 -21.29
C TYR A 292 5.74 -3.72 -22.57
N THR A 293 6.31 -3.17 -23.63
CA THR A 293 6.46 -3.82 -24.93
C THR A 293 7.94 -3.95 -25.27
N TYR A 294 8.42 -5.17 -25.37
CA TYR A 294 9.78 -5.46 -25.81
C TYR A 294 9.95 -5.08 -27.30
N ALA A 295 11.17 -4.80 -27.73
CA ALA A 295 11.48 -4.44 -29.11
C ALA A 295 11.08 -5.52 -30.16
N ASP A 296 10.89 -6.77 -29.72
CA ASP A 296 10.38 -7.86 -30.55
C ASP A 296 8.84 -7.94 -30.62
N GLY A 297 8.14 -7.09 -29.87
CA GLY A 297 6.69 -6.98 -29.79
C GLY A 297 6.02 -7.80 -28.69
N GLU A 298 6.76 -8.56 -27.87
CA GLU A 298 6.18 -9.20 -26.69
C GLU A 298 5.68 -8.14 -25.70
N THR A 299 4.52 -8.36 -25.09
CA THR A 299 3.96 -7.44 -24.09
C THR A 299 3.76 -8.07 -22.72
N ARG A 300 3.89 -7.23 -21.69
CA ARG A 300 3.63 -7.59 -20.28
C ARG A 300 2.97 -6.42 -19.57
N TYR A 301 2.03 -6.72 -18.67
CA TYR A 301 1.65 -5.73 -17.65
C TYR A 301 2.88 -5.42 -16.82
N ALA A 302 3.16 -4.13 -16.62
CA ALA A 302 4.34 -3.67 -15.93
C ALA A 302 4.06 -2.51 -14.99
N ARG A 303 4.96 -2.34 -14.03
CA ARG A 303 4.99 -1.24 -13.09
C ARG A 303 6.37 -0.62 -13.11
N LEU A 304 6.41 0.69 -13.32
CA LEU A 304 7.60 1.51 -13.12
C LEU A 304 7.64 1.99 -11.68
N LEU A 305 8.82 2.00 -11.07
CA LEU A 305 9.08 2.57 -9.75
C LEU A 305 10.01 3.77 -9.94
N PHE A 306 9.61 4.93 -9.43
CA PHE A 306 10.37 6.16 -9.45
C PHE A 306 10.72 6.57 -8.03
N GLN A 307 11.91 7.12 -7.86
CA GLN A 307 12.37 7.74 -6.62
C GLN A 307 13.15 9.00 -6.99
N ASN A 308 12.85 10.13 -6.32
CA ASN A 308 13.52 11.41 -6.55
C ASN A 308 13.60 11.79 -8.04
N GLY A 309 12.49 11.68 -8.78
CA GLY A 309 12.42 12.06 -10.19
C GLY A 309 12.93 11.04 -11.19
N VAL A 310 13.54 9.93 -10.76
CA VAL A 310 14.23 9.00 -11.67
C VAL A 310 13.65 7.60 -11.58
N LEU A 311 13.49 6.94 -12.73
CA LEU A 311 13.12 5.53 -12.79
C LEU A 311 14.22 4.68 -12.15
N VAL A 312 13.87 3.93 -11.10
CA VAL A 312 14.79 3.04 -10.37
C VAL A 312 14.55 1.56 -10.65
N GLN A 313 13.32 1.17 -11.02
CA GLN A 313 12.99 -0.24 -11.28
C GLN A 313 11.80 -0.40 -12.24
N VAL A 314 11.82 -1.48 -13.03
CA VAL A 314 10.69 -1.95 -13.84
C VAL A 314 10.32 -3.37 -13.43
N LEU A 315 9.07 -3.59 -13.03
CA LEU A 315 8.55 -4.91 -12.69
C LEU A 315 7.54 -5.36 -13.74
N GLY A 316 7.76 -6.52 -14.35
CA GLY A 316 6.79 -7.20 -15.21
C GLY A 316 6.03 -8.29 -14.47
N PHE A 317 4.72 -8.39 -14.70
CA PHE A 317 3.84 -9.35 -14.04
C PHE A 317 3.40 -10.46 -15.00
N THR A 318 3.19 -11.67 -14.46
CA THR A 318 2.65 -12.80 -15.25
C THR A 318 1.15 -12.69 -15.51
N GLY A 319 0.42 -11.97 -14.66
CA GLY A 319 -1.01 -11.68 -14.80
C GLY A 319 -1.29 -10.23 -15.16
N GLN A 320 -2.56 -9.89 -15.35
CA GLN A 320 -3.03 -8.53 -15.55
C GLN A 320 -3.26 -7.83 -14.20
N ASN A 321 -3.37 -6.49 -14.19
CA ASN A 321 -3.65 -5.69 -12.98
C ASN A 321 -2.70 -5.99 -11.82
N ALA A 322 -1.41 -6.14 -12.13
CA ALA A 322 -0.34 -6.52 -11.19
C ALA A 322 -0.59 -7.82 -10.41
N THR A 323 -1.34 -8.77 -10.99
CA THR A 323 -1.55 -10.09 -10.38
C THR A 323 -0.47 -11.08 -10.80
N GLY A 324 -0.21 -12.08 -9.95
CA GLY A 324 0.74 -13.15 -10.21
C GLY A 324 2.18 -12.78 -9.91
N GLY A 325 3.12 -13.61 -10.40
CA GLY A 325 4.55 -13.42 -10.12
C GLY A 325 5.09 -12.17 -10.81
N ALA A 326 5.85 -11.37 -10.06
CA ALA A 326 6.57 -10.21 -10.59
C ALA A 326 8.05 -10.57 -10.83
N ARG A 327 8.62 -10.01 -11.90
CA ARG A 327 10.06 -10.11 -12.21
C ARG A 327 10.59 -8.77 -12.66
N GLU A 328 11.82 -8.46 -12.26
CA GLU A 328 12.50 -7.27 -12.75
C GLU A 328 12.74 -7.39 -14.26
N ILE A 329 12.44 -6.32 -14.99
CA ILE A 329 12.78 -6.13 -16.40
C ILE A 329 13.94 -5.14 -16.44
N VAL A 330 14.99 -5.48 -17.18
CA VAL A 330 16.08 -4.54 -17.50
C VAL A 330 15.77 -3.95 -18.88
N PRO A 331 15.36 -2.67 -18.97
CA PRO A 331 15.00 -2.10 -20.26
C PRO A 331 16.18 -2.02 -21.22
N SER A 332 15.91 -2.26 -22.50
CA SER A 332 16.85 -2.05 -23.60
C SER A 332 16.38 -0.90 -24.50
N PRO A 333 17.31 -0.20 -25.17
CA PRO A 333 16.92 0.83 -26.14
C PRO A 333 15.98 0.28 -27.21
N GLY A 334 14.85 0.96 -27.42
CA GLY A 334 13.79 0.58 -28.35
C GLY A 334 12.62 -0.20 -27.73
N ASP A 335 12.75 -0.67 -26.49
CA ASP A 335 11.59 -1.14 -25.73
C ASP A 335 10.65 0.05 -25.44
N GLN A 336 9.37 -0.24 -25.21
CA GLN A 336 8.33 0.77 -25.00
C GLN A 336 7.54 0.56 -23.72
N PHE A 337 6.98 1.64 -23.20
CA PHE A 337 6.04 1.62 -22.08
C PHE A 337 4.82 2.47 -22.40
N THR A 338 3.66 1.83 -22.44
CA THR A 338 2.36 2.51 -22.61
C THR A 338 1.73 2.68 -21.24
N VAL A 339 1.48 3.92 -20.83
CA VAL A 339 0.87 4.25 -19.53
C VAL A 339 -0.55 3.70 -19.50
N LEU A 340 -0.97 3.14 -18.35
CA LEU A 340 -2.36 2.76 -18.12
C LEU A 340 -3.04 3.80 -17.23
N GLU A 341 -3.97 4.54 -17.82
CA GLU A 341 -4.76 5.58 -17.19
C GLU A 341 -5.95 4.99 -16.43
N GLN A 342 -6.32 5.59 -15.30
CA GLN A 342 -7.50 5.20 -14.53
C GLN A 342 -8.62 6.22 -14.71
N TRP A 343 -9.80 5.70 -15.04
CA TRP A 343 -10.99 6.49 -15.32
C TRP A 343 -12.16 6.03 -14.45
N LEU A 344 -12.93 6.98 -13.93
CA LEU A 344 -14.15 6.73 -13.14
C LEU A 344 -15.37 7.22 -13.92
N ASP A 345 -16.19 6.31 -14.43
CA ASP A 345 -17.40 6.64 -15.18
C ASP A 345 -18.54 7.03 -14.23
N LEU A 346 -19.18 8.15 -14.49
CA LEU A 346 -20.21 8.72 -13.63
C LEU A 346 -21.62 8.44 -14.16
N ASP A 347 -22.57 8.22 -13.25
CA ASP A 347 -23.99 8.26 -13.57
C ASP A 347 -24.51 9.71 -13.74
N ALA A 348 -25.80 9.84 -14.03
CA ALA A 348 -26.45 11.15 -14.18
C ALA A 348 -26.50 11.98 -12.89
N ASN A 349 -26.21 11.38 -11.73
CA ASN A 349 -26.15 12.05 -10.43
C ASN A 349 -24.71 12.33 -9.99
N GLY A 350 -23.71 12.05 -10.83
CA GLY A 350 -22.29 12.23 -10.52
C GLY A 350 -21.70 11.14 -9.62
N GLN A 351 -22.38 9.98 -9.48
CA GLN A 351 -21.88 8.85 -8.72
C GLN A 351 -21.03 7.93 -9.59
N VAL A 352 -19.89 7.45 -9.06
CA VAL A 352 -19.04 6.48 -9.76
C VAL A 352 -19.80 5.18 -9.96
N THR A 353 -19.92 4.75 -11.22
CA THR A 353 -20.56 3.49 -11.61
C THR A 353 -19.55 2.41 -11.94
N THR A 354 -18.44 2.80 -12.58
CA THR A 354 -17.42 1.89 -13.09
C THR A 354 -16.06 2.55 -12.97
N GLN A 355 -15.06 1.76 -12.55
CA GLN A 355 -13.66 2.13 -12.69
C GLN A 355 -13.07 1.35 -13.85
N THR A 356 -12.50 2.05 -14.83
CA THR A 356 -11.89 1.46 -16.02
C THR A 356 -10.42 1.83 -16.12
N THR A 357 -9.68 1.01 -16.85
CA THR A 357 -8.28 1.25 -17.19
C THR A 357 -8.16 1.38 -18.70
N GLN A 358 -7.49 2.42 -19.17
CA GLN A 358 -7.32 2.72 -20.59
C GLN A 358 -5.84 2.91 -20.93
N GLU A 359 -5.44 2.59 -22.16
CA GLU A 359 -4.09 2.87 -22.64
C GLU A 359 -3.96 4.36 -22.96
N GLY A 360 -3.00 5.02 -22.30
CA GLY A 360 -2.63 6.40 -22.54
C GLY A 360 -1.47 6.53 -23.52
N GLY A 361 -0.61 7.53 -23.30
CA GLY A 361 0.58 7.75 -24.10
C GLY A 361 1.63 6.64 -23.98
N THR A 362 2.53 6.58 -24.96
CA THR A 362 3.63 5.60 -25.02
C THR A 362 4.98 6.29 -25.05
N LEU A 363 5.91 5.80 -24.22
CA LEU A 363 7.29 6.24 -24.11
C LEU A 363 8.22 5.20 -24.70
N THR A 364 9.39 5.63 -25.19
CA THR A 364 10.41 4.71 -25.72
C THR A 364 11.66 4.76 -24.86
N PHE A 365 12.11 3.61 -24.37
CA PHE A 365 13.37 3.51 -23.65
C PHE A 365 14.54 3.80 -24.59
N SER A 366 15.46 4.65 -24.14
CA SER A 366 16.68 5.00 -24.85
C SER A 366 17.92 4.58 -24.04
N ASN A 367 19.08 5.19 -24.31
CA ASN A 367 20.25 5.02 -23.44
C ASN A 367 20.15 5.88 -22.17
N GLU A 368 19.25 6.86 -22.15
CA GLU A 368 18.91 7.66 -20.98
C GLU A 368 17.68 7.05 -20.31
N THR A 369 17.66 7.08 -18.98
CA THR A 369 16.55 6.55 -18.19
C THR A 369 15.33 7.46 -18.28
N LEU A 370 14.15 6.91 -18.03
CA LEU A 370 12.94 7.73 -17.90
C LEU A 370 13.00 8.53 -16.60
N THR A 371 12.52 9.76 -16.65
CA THR A 371 12.36 10.63 -15.48
C THR A 371 10.92 11.13 -15.40
N TRP A 372 10.51 11.60 -14.24
CA TRP A 372 9.26 12.37 -14.15
C TRP A 372 9.53 13.86 -14.35
N VAL A 373 8.50 14.59 -14.75
CA VAL A 373 8.46 16.05 -14.80
C VAL A 373 7.11 16.54 -14.31
N ASP A 374 7.12 17.75 -13.76
CA ASP A 374 5.93 18.44 -13.29
C ASP A 374 5.40 19.31 -14.44
N LEU A 375 4.09 19.25 -14.67
CA LEU A 375 3.40 20.02 -15.68
C LEU A 375 2.27 20.82 -15.03
N ASP A 376 2.00 22.01 -15.54
CA ASP A 376 0.76 22.72 -15.20
C ASP A 376 -0.44 21.85 -15.61
N ALA A 377 -1.40 21.69 -14.70
CA ALA A 377 -2.63 20.97 -15.01
C ALA A 377 -3.39 21.69 -16.14
N ALA A 378 -3.98 20.91 -17.06
CA ALA A 378 -4.75 21.48 -18.15
C ALA A 378 -5.95 22.28 -17.61
N PRO A 379 -6.26 23.47 -18.16
CA PRO A 379 -7.45 24.21 -17.76
C PRO A 379 -8.72 23.38 -17.92
N GLY A 380 -9.63 23.47 -16.95
CA GLY A 380 -10.87 22.69 -16.95
C GLY A 380 -11.42 22.43 -15.56
N ASN A 381 -12.42 21.55 -15.49
CA ASN A 381 -13.08 21.20 -14.23
C ASN A 381 -12.39 20.01 -13.58
N TYR A 382 -12.02 20.16 -12.31
CA TYR A 382 -11.42 19.11 -11.50
C TYR A 382 -12.32 18.80 -10.31
N VAL A 383 -12.16 17.60 -9.78
CA VAL A 383 -12.63 17.21 -8.46
C VAL A 383 -11.42 16.92 -7.59
N VAL A 384 -11.33 17.61 -6.46
CA VAL A 384 -10.20 17.49 -5.53
C VAL A 384 -10.74 17.19 -4.14
N GLY A 385 -10.03 16.38 -3.38
CA GLY A 385 -10.36 16.14 -1.99
C GLY A 385 -9.50 15.09 -1.34
N PHE A 386 -10.06 14.45 -0.32
CA PHE A 386 -9.33 13.53 0.53
C PHE A 386 -9.99 12.15 0.55
N ILE A 387 -9.15 11.11 0.64
CA ILE A 387 -9.55 9.75 0.94
C ILE A 387 -8.96 9.40 2.30
N VAL A 388 -9.81 9.32 3.31
CA VAL A 388 -9.43 8.87 4.65
C VAL A 388 -9.66 7.37 4.74
N THR A 389 -8.61 6.59 4.96
CA THR A 389 -8.73 5.13 5.14
C THR A 389 -8.77 4.75 6.61
N ASP A 390 -9.48 3.68 6.94
CA ASP A 390 -9.24 2.96 8.19
C ASP A 390 -8.03 1.99 8.08
N LEU A 391 -7.64 1.36 9.19
CA LEU A 391 -6.52 0.41 9.22
C LEU A 391 -6.80 -0.91 8.50
N ASP A 392 -8.03 -1.20 8.08
CA ASP A 392 -8.36 -2.33 7.20
C ASP A 392 -8.35 -1.91 5.71
N GLY A 393 -8.09 -0.63 5.43
CA GLY A 393 -8.00 -0.04 4.10
C GLY A 393 -9.35 0.39 3.52
N ASN A 394 -10.42 0.47 4.33
CA ASN A 394 -11.71 0.93 3.86
C ASN A 394 -11.68 2.46 3.69
N PRO A 395 -12.02 3.00 2.51
CA PRO A 395 -11.97 4.43 2.26
C PRO A 395 -13.28 5.13 2.63
N THR A 396 -13.15 6.31 3.23
CA THR A 396 -14.17 7.37 3.29
C THR A 396 -13.65 8.55 2.48
N GLN A 397 -14.37 8.91 1.42
CA GLN A 397 -13.93 9.93 0.47
C GLN A 397 -14.91 11.10 0.42
N VAL A 398 -14.36 12.32 0.44
CA VAL A 398 -15.08 13.55 0.11
C VAL A 398 -14.27 14.30 -0.94
N VAL A 399 -14.97 14.80 -1.94
CA VAL A 399 -14.40 15.60 -3.02
C VAL A 399 -15.25 16.84 -3.24
N THR A 400 -14.64 17.88 -3.78
CA THR A 400 -15.28 19.14 -4.15
C THR A 400 -14.82 19.59 -5.54
N PRO A 401 -15.69 20.20 -6.36
CA PRO A 401 -15.30 20.69 -7.67
C PRO A 401 -14.45 21.96 -7.56
N ILE A 402 -13.43 22.06 -8.43
CA ILE A 402 -12.54 23.23 -8.55
C ILE A 402 -12.29 23.50 -10.05
N GLU A 403 -12.34 24.76 -10.46
CA GLU A 403 -11.96 25.19 -11.82
C GLU A 403 -10.45 25.47 -11.89
N VAL A 404 -9.73 24.83 -12.81
CA VAL A 404 -8.33 25.19 -13.12
C VAL A 404 -8.31 26.16 -14.31
N ARG A 405 -7.57 27.26 -14.17
CA ARG A 405 -7.54 28.38 -15.13
C ARG A 405 -6.19 28.61 -15.80
#